data_AF-A0A7C5YWX8-F1
#
_entry.id   AF-A0A7C5YWX8-F1
#
_cell.length_a   1.000
_cell.length_b   1.000
_cell.length_c   1.000
_cell.angle_alpha   90.00
_cell.angle_beta   90.00
_cell.angle_gamma   90.00
#
_symmetry.space_group_name_H-M   'P 1'
#
loop_
_entity.id
_entity.type
_entity.pdbx_description
1 polymer ?
#
loop_
_entity_poly.entity_id
_entity_poly.type
_entity_poly.pdbx_seq_one_letter_code
_entity_poly.pdbx_strand_id
1 'polypeptide(L)'
;MDPCDRLAKYLAMFKESLKTLKIIDASSSKIVDLALSYFMDSRYYFEKRDCITGLVTISYAEGILDALKSLNIIEWSWQKPRERIILAAGSFDIIHPGHIEFLKWASSLGDKLYVVVSRDENYRRFKGSNPVFKEDERLYIVNSIRYIYKAFLGSTEDIMESVESVKPDVIALGYDQLKDFDFSKEINVRGLNIEIIRMNNRIGVYSSSNIKNRICNEWCK
;
A
#
# COMPACT_ATOMS: atom_id res chain seq x y z
N MET A 1 -12.23 7.22 3.89
CA MET A 1 -11.10 7.77 4.67
C MET A 1 -11.68 8.88 5.52
N ASP A 2 -11.39 8.90 6.82
CA ASP A 2 -11.87 9.94 7.71
C ASP A 2 -11.34 11.32 7.27
N PRO A 3 -12.17 12.39 7.28
CA PRO A 3 -11.74 13.72 6.86
C PRO A 3 -10.56 14.29 7.66
N CYS A 4 -10.48 13.98 8.96
CA CYS A 4 -9.38 14.46 9.80
C CYS A 4 -8.08 13.72 9.52
N ASP A 5 -8.13 12.40 9.29
CA ASP A 5 -6.95 11.66 8.82
C ASP A 5 -6.42 12.22 7.50
N ARG A 6 -7.32 12.56 6.58
CA ARG A 6 -6.96 13.17 5.30
C ARG A 6 -6.33 14.55 5.49
N LEU A 7 -6.93 15.41 6.31
CA LEU A 7 -6.40 16.76 6.58
C LEU A 7 -5.04 16.71 7.28
N ALA A 8 -4.87 15.83 8.26
CA ALA A 8 -3.61 15.65 8.97
C ALA A 8 -2.46 15.31 8.01
N LYS A 9 -2.69 14.35 7.11
CA LYS A 9 -1.73 14.00 6.05
C LYS A 9 -1.45 15.21 5.16
N TYR A 10 -2.50 15.91 4.70
CA TYR A 10 -2.35 17.06 3.81
C TYR A 10 -1.50 18.18 4.44
N LEU A 11 -1.79 18.55 5.69
CA LEU A 11 -1.07 19.59 6.42
C LEU A 11 0.41 19.22 6.62
N ALA A 12 0.70 17.96 6.95
CA ALA A 12 2.07 17.48 7.08
C ALA A 12 2.83 17.57 5.74
N MET A 13 2.20 17.13 4.65
CA MET A 13 2.79 17.19 3.31
C MET A 13 3.01 18.63 2.83
N PHE A 14 2.02 19.50 3.05
CA PHE A 14 2.10 20.90 2.66
C PHE A 14 3.24 21.59 3.40
N LYS A 15 3.36 21.36 4.72
CA LYS A 15 4.45 21.88 5.55
C LYS A 15 5.82 21.46 5.03
N GLU A 16 6.00 20.20 4.66
CA GLU A 16 7.26 19.71 4.08
C GLU A 16 7.53 20.33 2.69
N SER A 17 6.48 20.48 1.88
CA SER A 17 6.56 21.10 0.55
C SER A 17 6.99 22.57 0.60
N LEU A 18 6.53 23.31 1.61
CA LEU A 18 6.95 24.70 1.85
C LEU A 18 8.45 24.85 2.07
N LYS A 19 9.19 23.81 2.50
CA LYS A 19 10.66 23.88 2.61
C LYS A 19 11.35 24.04 1.25
N THR A 20 10.66 23.68 0.16
CA THR A 20 11.17 23.85 -1.21
C THR A 20 10.84 25.20 -1.81
N LEU A 21 10.02 26.01 -1.11
CA LEU A 21 9.57 27.31 -1.59
C LEU A 21 10.74 28.29 -1.71
N LYS A 22 10.90 28.87 -2.89
CA LYS A 22 11.81 29.98 -3.18
C LYS A 22 11.03 31.09 -3.85
N ILE A 23 11.19 32.31 -3.34
CA ILE A 23 10.59 33.50 -3.94
C ILE A 23 11.58 34.05 -4.97
N ILE A 24 11.17 34.13 -6.23
CA ILE A 24 11.97 34.69 -7.32
C ILE A 24 11.76 36.21 -7.38
N ASP A 25 10.50 36.66 -7.31
CA ASP A 25 10.14 38.08 -7.28
C ASP A 25 9.61 38.50 -5.90
N ALA A 26 10.41 39.32 -5.20
CA ALA A 26 10.11 39.84 -3.87
C ALA A 26 8.89 40.79 -3.82
N SER A 27 8.46 41.33 -4.97
CA SER A 27 7.27 42.19 -5.05
C SER A 27 5.99 41.48 -4.60
N SER A 28 5.97 40.15 -4.70
CA SER A 28 4.81 39.29 -4.44
C SER A 28 4.84 38.62 -3.06
N SER A 29 5.76 39.02 -2.17
CA SER A 29 5.91 38.46 -0.82
C SER A 29 4.60 38.44 -0.03
N LYS A 30 3.79 39.50 -0.13
CA LYS A 30 2.48 39.60 0.53
C LYS A 30 1.48 38.52 0.09
N ILE A 31 1.55 38.07 -1.16
CA ILE A 31 0.66 37.02 -1.68
C ILE A 31 1.11 35.65 -1.18
N VAL A 32 2.41 35.44 -1.07
CA VAL A 32 2.98 34.25 -0.41
C VAL A 32 2.57 34.21 1.06
N ASP A 33 2.66 35.35 1.76
CA ASP A 33 2.21 35.47 3.16
C ASP A 33 0.73 35.12 3.30
N LEU A 34 -0.13 35.57 2.36
CA LEU A 34 -1.55 35.21 2.34
C LEU A 34 -1.77 33.70 2.21
N ALA A 35 -1.03 33.02 1.32
CA ALA A 35 -1.09 31.56 1.21
C ALA A 35 -0.66 30.88 2.53
N LEU A 36 0.37 31.39 3.19
CA LEU A 36 0.82 30.88 4.48
C LEU A 36 -0.21 31.12 5.60
N SER A 37 -0.95 32.23 5.57
CA SER A 37 -2.07 32.48 6.49
C SER A 37 -3.17 31.44 6.33
N TYR A 38 -3.57 31.11 5.10
CA TYR A 38 -4.56 30.05 4.86
C TYR A 38 -4.07 28.67 5.37
N PHE A 39 -2.77 28.37 5.26
CA PHE A 39 -2.20 27.17 5.87
C PHE A 39 -2.34 27.18 7.41
N MET A 40 -2.07 28.32 8.05
CA MET A 40 -2.23 28.47 9.51
C MET A 40 -3.69 28.35 9.94
N ASP A 41 -4.63 28.93 9.18
CA ASP A 41 -6.07 28.81 9.43
C ASP A 41 -6.52 27.35 9.30
N SER A 42 -6.04 26.64 8.28
CA SER A 42 -6.34 25.21 8.12
C SER A 42 -5.85 24.39 9.33
N ARG A 43 -4.67 24.71 9.87
CA ARG A 43 -4.17 24.09 11.11
C ARG A 43 -5.07 24.40 12.32
N TYR A 44 -5.54 25.63 12.44
CA TYR A 44 -6.49 26.00 13.49
C TYR A 44 -7.78 25.20 13.40
N TYR A 45 -8.36 25.05 12.21
CA TYR A 45 -9.57 24.24 12.01
C TYR A 45 -9.34 22.76 12.34
N PHE A 46 -8.17 22.21 11.99
CA PHE A 46 -7.79 20.86 12.38
C PHE A 46 -7.75 20.66 13.90
N GLU A 47 -7.17 21.61 14.65
CA GLU A 47 -7.16 21.59 16.13
C GLU A 47 -8.57 21.63 16.73
N LYS A 48 -9.50 22.30 16.05
CA LYS A 48 -10.93 22.34 16.43
C LYS A 48 -11.75 21.14 15.95
N ARG A 49 -11.11 20.15 15.31
CA ARG A 49 -11.76 18.99 14.67
C ARG A 49 -12.74 19.37 13.54
N ASP A 50 -12.67 20.58 13.01
CA ASP A 50 -13.41 20.99 11.81
C ASP A 50 -12.58 20.69 10.56
N CYS A 51 -12.50 19.41 10.23
CA CYS A 51 -11.57 18.91 9.22
C CYS A 51 -12.05 19.17 7.78
N ILE A 52 -13.35 19.39 7.56
CA ILE A 52 -13.88 19.75 6.23
C ILE A 52 -13.51 21.19 5.90
N THR A 53 -13.76 22.13 6.81
CA THR A 53 -13.34 23.53 6.61
C THR A 53 -11.83 23.60 6.45
N GLY A 54 -11.07 22.89 7.29
CA GLY A 54 -9.61 22.83 7.16
C GLY A 54 -9.13 22.34 5.79
N LEU A 55 -9.76 21.31 5.20
CA LEU A 55 -9.44 20.81 3.86
C LEU A 55 -9.73 21.84 2.75
N VAL A 56 -10.85 22.57 2.88
CA VAL A 56 -11.18 23.65 1.94
C VAL A 56 -10.16 24.78 2.05
N THR A 57 -9.84 25.21 3.27
CA THR A 57 -8.89 26.31 3.54
C THR A 57 -7.48 26.00 3.01
N ILE A 58 -6.96 24.78 3.21
CA ILE A 58 -5.62 24.43 2.70
C ILE A 58 -5.56 24.37 1.18
N SER A 59 -6.68 24.02 0.52
CA SER A 59 -6.77 24.01 -0.95
C SER A 59 -6.62 25.41 -1.55
N TYR A 60 -7.06 26.45 -0.84
CA TYR A 60 -6.81 27.84 -1.25
C TYR A 60 -5.34 28.22 -1.15
N ALA A 61 -4.66 27.85 -0.06
CA ALA A 61 -3.22 28.09 0.10
C ALA A 61 -2.42 27.49 -1.04
N GLU A 62 -2.68 26.22 -1.36
CA GLU A 62 -2.06 25.52 -2.49
C GLU A 62 -2.36 26.19 -3.82
N GLY A 63 -3.64 26.49 -4.10
CA GLY A 63 -4.04 27.12 -5.35
C GLY A 63 -3.33 28.45 -5.60
N ILE A 64 -3.11 29.25 -4.55
CA ILE A 64 -2.33 30.49 -4.65
C ILE A 64 -0.87 30.19 -5.00
N LEU A 65 -0.21 29.26 -4.31
CA LEU A 65 1.18 28.91 -4.60
C LEU A 65 1.34 28.31 -6.01
N ASP A 66 0.42 27.47 -6.46
CA ASP A 66 0.44 26.91 -7.81
C ASP A 66 0.22 27.97 -8.89
N ALA A 67 -0.66 28.94 -8.64
CA ALA A 67 -0.83 30.10 -9.52
C ALA A 67 0.45 30.93 -9.60
N LEU A 68 1.06 31.27 -8.46
CA LEU A 68 2.33 32.02 -8.42
C LEU A 68 3.48 31.28 -9.11
N LYS A 69 3.55 29.95 -8.93
CA LYS A 69 4.52 29.10 -9.62
C LYS A 69 4.30 29.14 -11.14
N SER A 70 3.06 29.05 -11.59
CA SER A 70 2.72 29.12 -13.02
C SER A 70 3.08 30.46 -13.66
N LEU A 71 3.15 31.52 -12.85
CA LEU A 71 3.60 32.86 -13.25
C LEU A 71 5.12 33.05 -13.11
N ASN A 72 5.88 32.01 -12.74
CA ASN A 72 7.33 32.07 -12.46
C ASN A 72 7.71 33.10 -11.37
N ILE A 73 6.80 33.38 -10.43
CA ILE A 73 7.05 34.28 -9.29
C ILE A 73 7.73 33.53 -8.14
N ILE A 74 7.41 32.24 -8.00
CA ILE A 74 7.99 31.35 -7.00
C ILE A 74 8.41 30.03 -7.65
N GLU A 75 9.36 29.35 -7.03
CA GLU A 75 9.59 27.91 -7.24
C GLU A 75 9.10 27.17 -6.01
N TRP A 76 8.26 26.16 -6.19
CA TRP A 76 7.95 25.21 -5.13
C TRP A 76 7.50 23.87 -5.75
N SER A 77 7.56 22.81 -4.95
CA SER A 77 7.14 21.50 -5.38
C SER A 77 6.51 20.72 -4.24
N TRP A 78 5.43 20.02 -4.57
CA TRP A 78 4.82 19.05 -3.65
C TRP A 78 5.81 17.94 -3.31
N GLN A 79 6.18 17.88 -2.04
CA GLN A 79 6.89 16.75 -1.46
C GLN A 79 5.85 15.70 -1.08
N LYS A 80 5.65 14.74 -1.99
CA LYS A 80 4.86 13.55 -1.66
C LYS A 80 5.67 12.72 -0.67
N PRO A 81 5.08 12.31 0.47
CA PRO A 81 5.74 11.39 1.37
C PRO A 81 6.02 10.12 0.58
N ARG A 82 7.16 9.48 0.87
CA ARG A 82 7.45 8.16 0.33
C ARG A 82 6.28 7.25 0.69
N GLU A 83 5.62 6.70 -0.32
CA GLU A 83 4.54 5.74 -0.12
C GLU A 83 5.12 4.50 0.55
N ARG A 84 4.49 4.02 1.62
CA ARG A 84 4.89 2.77 2.27
C ARG A 84 4.38 1.61 1.43
N ILE A 85 5.30 0.82 0.90
CA ILE A 85 5.03 -0.30 0.00
C ILE A 85 5.01 -1.61 0.78
N ILE A 86 3.95 -2.39 0.59
CA ILE A 86 3.76 -3.70 1.22
C ILE A 86 3.81 -4.76 0.14
N LEU A 87 4.54 -5.84 0.41
CA LEU A 87 4.55 -7.04 -0.41
C LEU A 87 3.92 -8.20 0.35
N ALA A 88 2.96 -8.87 -0.27
CA ALA A 88 2.45 -10.16 0.18
C ALA A 88 2.64 -11.19 -0.93
N ALA A 89 2.84 -12.46 -0.57
CA ALA A 89 2.98 -13.54 -1.53
C ALA A 89 2.08 -14.72 -1.16
N GLY A 90 1.53 -15.40 -2.15
CA GLY A 90 0.68 -16.56 -1.92
C GLY A 90 0.23 -17.26 -3.19
N SER A 91 -0.29 -18.48 -3.04
CA SER A 91 -0.91 -19.19 -4.15
C SER A 91 -2.30 -18.68 -4.46
N PHE A 92 -3.09 -18.32 -3.44
CA PHE A 92 -4.46 -17.80 -3.61
C PHE A 92 -5.38 -18.72 -4.44
N ASP A 93 -5.14 -20.04 -4.39
CA ASP A 93 -6.01 -21.05 -5.02
C ASP A 93 -7.36 -21.09 -4.29
N ILE A 94 -8.47 -20.99 -5.03
CA ILE A 94 -9.83 -20.83 -4.49
C ILE A 94 -9.93 -19.70 -3.44
N ILE A 95 -10.16 -18.47 -3.89
CA ILE A 95 -10.32 -17.32 -2.99
C ILE A 95 -11.45 -17.57 -1.98
N HIS A 96 -11.17 -17.26 -0.72
CA HIS A 96 -12.05 -17.50 0.41
C HIS A 96 -11.84 -16.45 1.51
N PRO A 97 -12.71 -16.37 2.54
CA PRO A 97 -12.64 -15.32 3.55
C PRO A 97 -11.27 -15.16 4.22
N GLY A 98 -10.55 -16.27 4.47
CA GLY A 98 -9.18 -16.21 4.99
C GLY A 98 -8.20 -15.39 4.13
N HIS A 99 -8.24 -15.51 2.80
CA HIS A 99 -7.41 -14.70 1.90
C HIS A 99 -7.83 -13.23 1.93
N ILE A 100 -9.14 -12.95 1.93
CA ILE A 100 -9.67 -11.59 1.94
C ILE A 100 -9.23 -10.85 3.21
N GLU A 101 -9.29 -11.50 4.36
CA GLU A 101 -8.91 -10.90 5.64
C GLU A 101 -7.40 -10.70 5.77
N PHE A 102 -6.61 -11.64 5.27
CA PHE A 102 -5.16 -11.46 5.16
C PHE A 102 -4.80 -10.27 4.26
N LEU A 103 -5.38 -10.17 3.06
CA LEU A 103 -5.11 -9.08 2.12
C LEU A 103 -5.59 -7.73 2.65
N LYS A 104 -6.75 -7.70 3.30
CA LYS A 104 -7.27 -6.51 3.99
C LYS A 104 -6.32 -6.06 5.08
N TRP A 105 -5.88 -6.98 5.94
CA TRP A 105 -4.91 -6.69 7.00
C TRP A 105 -3.57 -6.21 6.41
N ALA A 106 -3.02 -6.89 5.41
CA ALA A 106 -1.77 -6.49 4.76
C ALA A 106 -1.88 -5.09 4.14
N SER A 107 -3.01 -4.75 3.52
CA SER A 107 -3.26 -3.41 2.96
C SER A 107 -3.31 -2.31 4.02
N SER A 108 -3.58 -2.65 5.29
CA SER A 108 -3.61 -1.67 6.37
C SER A 108 -2.22 -1.28 6.89
N LEU A 109 -1.16 -2.00 6.48
CA LEU A 109 0.21 -1.77 6.94
C LEU A 109 0.92 -0.62 6.20
N GLY A 110 0.32 -0.06 5.15
CA GLY A 110 0.86 1.09 4.42
C GLY A 110 -0.02 1.53 3.25
N ASP A 111 0.57 2.11 2.20
CA ASP A 111 -0.18 2.81 1.16
C ASP A 111 -0.45 1.95 -0.09
N LYS A 112 0.46 1.04 -0.45
CA LYS A 112 0.34 0.20 -1.65
C LYS A 112 0.66 -1.26 -1.36
N LEU A 113 -0.37 -2.11 -1.44
CA LEU A 113 -0.22 -3.56 -1.36
C LEU A 113 0.06 -4.16 -2.75
N TYR A 114 1.27 -4.64 -2.94
CA TYR A 114 1.64 -5.49 -4.06
C TYR A 114 1.50 -6.96 -3.66
N VAL A 115 0.95 -7.77 -4.57
CA VAL A 115 0.72 -9.19 -4.32
C VAL A 115 1.41 -10.05 -5.37
N VAL A 116 2.28 -10.94 -4.91
CA VAL A 116 2.91 -11.97 -5.74
C VAL A 116 2.02 -13.21 -5.72
N VAL A 117 1.53 -13.59 -6.90
CA VAL A 117 0.80 -14.83 -7.10
C VAL A 117 1.80 -15.92 -7.52
N SER A 118 1.85 -17.01 -6.77
CA SER A 118 2.77 -18.12 -7.07
C SER A 118 2.44 -18.76 -8.42
N ARG A 119 3.48 -19.14 -9.16
CA ARG A 119 3.34 -19.93 -10.40
C ARG A 119 2.75 -21.30 -10.13
N ASP A 120 2.05 -21.88 -11.10
CA ASP A 120 1.48 -23.23 -11.03
C ASP A 120 2.58 -24.27 -10.79
N GLU A 121 3.76 -24.07 -11.37
CA GLU A 121 4.92 -24.92 -11.14
C GLU A 121 5.39 -24.88 -9.69
N ASN A 122 5.52 -23.70 -9.11
CA ASN A 122 5.91 -23.55 -7.69
C ASN A 122 4.86 -24.19 -6.78
N TYR A 123 3.58 -24.01 -7.11
CA TYR A 123 2.48 -24.65 -6.38
C TYR A 123 2.61 -26.18 -6.41
N ARG A 124 2.82 -26.76 -7.59
CA ARG A 124 3.01 -28.21 -7.76
C ARG A 124 4.22 -28.72 -6.98
N ARG A 125 5.37 -28.05 -7.10
CA ARG A 125 6.61 -28.42 -6.39
C ARG A 125 6.37 -28.45 -4.87
N PHE A 126 5.61 -27.49 -4.34
CA PHE A 126 5.37 -27.35 -2.91
C PHE A 126 4.22 -28.22 -2.36
N LYS A 127 3.11 -28.31 -3.09
CA LYS A 127 1.88 -29.00 -2.63
C LYS A 127 1.71 -30.41 -3.21
N GLY A 128 2.54 -30.83 -4.17
CA GLY A 128 2.45 -32.12 -4.85
C GLY A 128 1.18 -32.31 -5.69
N SER A 129 0.41 -31.25 -5.92
CA SER A 129 -0.87 -31.27 -6.63
C SER A 129 -1.04 -30.03 -7.49
N ASN A 130 -1.95 -30.09 -8.48
CA ASN A 130 -2.31 -28.92 -9.26
C ASN A 130 -3.25 -28.00 -8.48
N PRO A 131 -3.13 -26.67 -8.64
CA PRO A 131 -4.18 -25.76 -8.18
C PRO A 131 -5.46 -25.99 -9.00
N VAL A 132 -6.61 -25.57 -8.44
CA VAL A 132 -7.89 -25.64 -9.16
C VAL A 132 -7.95 -24.55 -10.24
N PHE A 133 -7.52 -23.34 -9.88
CA PHE A 133 -7.39 -22.24 -10.82
C PHE A 133 -5.93 -22.14 -11.33
N LYS A 134 -5.77 -21.97 -12.64
CA LYS A 134 -4.48 -21.68 -13.27
C LYS A 134 -3.93 -20.36 -12.77
N GLU A 135 -2.62 -20.16 -12.91
CA GLU A 135 -1.95 -18.95 -12.41
C GLU A 135 -2.53 -17.65 -12.97
N ASP A 136 -2.93 -17.60 -14.23
CA ASP A 136 -3.55 -16.42 -14.85
C ASP A 136 -4.94 -16.13 -14.29
N GLU A 137 -5.73 -17.18 -14.00
CA GLU A 137 -7.06 -17.06 -13.38
C GLU A 137 -6.92 -16.55 -11.95
N ARG A 138 -5.98 -17.12 -11.18
CA ARG A 138 -5.66 -16.66 -9.81
C ARG A 138 -5.18 -15.22 -9.83
N LEU A 139 -4.30 -14.86 -10.75
CA LEU A 139 -3.83 -13.47 -10.92
C LEU A 139 -5.00 -12.53 -11.19
N TYR A 140 -5.87 -12.85 -12.16
CA TYR A 140 -7.00 -12.00 -12.51
C TYR A 140 -7.94 -11.77 -11.31
N ILE A 141 -8.27 -12.83 -10.58
CA ILE A 141 -9.14 -12.74 -9.40
C ILE A 141 -8.46 -11.90 -8.31
N VAL A 142 -7.19 -12.18 -7.99
CA VAL A 142 -6.44 -11.46 -6.96
C VAL A 142 -6.33 -9.98 -7.31
N ASN A 143 -5.99 -9.65 -8.56
CA ASN A 143 -5.89 -8.26 -9.01
C ASN A 143 -7.22 -7.49 -8.96
N SER A 144 -8.36 -8.19 -8.90
CA SER A 144 -9.69 -7.59 -8.81
C SER A 144 -10.13 -7.26 -7.37
N ILE A 145 -9.32 -7.60 -6.36
CA ILE A 145 -9.64 -7.37 -4.95
C ILE A 145 -9.29 -5.92 -4.58
N ARG A 146 -10.28 -5.16 -4.07
CA ARG A 146 -10.18 -3.73 -3.70
C ARG A 146 -8.99 -3.30 -2.84
N TYR A 147 -8.37 -4.23 -2.10
CA TYR A 147 -7.26 -3.95 -1.19
C TYR A 147 -5.90 -3.97 -1.88
N ILE A 148 -5.84 -4.49 -3.10
CA ILE A 148 -4.62 -4.73 -3.83
C ILE A 148 -4.37 -3.56 -4.77
N TYR A 149 -3.17 -2.98 -4.68
CA TYR A 149 -2.72 -1.97 -5.61
C TYR A 149 -2.33 -2.59 -6.95
N LYS A 150 -1.57 -3.69 -6.92
CA LYS A 150 -1.19 -4.46 -8.11
C LYS A 150 -0.84 -5.89 -7.73
N ALA A 151 -1.35 -6.86 -8.48
CA ALA A 151 -0.88 -8.24 -8.43
C ALA A 151 -0.05 -8.60 -9.67
N PHE A 152 0.88 -9.53 -9.52
CA PHE A 152 1.68 -10.08 -10.61
C PHE A 152 2.16 -11.50 -10.29
N LEU A 153 2.58 -12.24 -11.30
CA LEU A 153 3.11 -13.59 -11.13
C LEU A 153 4.55 -13.54 -10.63
N GLY A 154 4.87 -14.39 -9.65
CA GLY A 154 6.22 -14.52 -9.12
C GLY A 154 7.19 -15.23 -10.06
N SER A 155 8.44 -15.32 -9.62
CA SER A 155 9.49 -16.10 -10.29
C SER A 155 9.31 -17.59 -10.08
N THR A 156 9.72 -18.41 -11.04
CA THR A 156 9.83 -19.87 -10.92
C THR A 156 11.11 -20.32 -10.22
N GLU A 157 12.08 -19.40 -10.05
CA GLU A 157 13.44 -19.71 -9.61
C GLU A 157 13.83 -18.96 -8.33
N ASP A 158 13.67 -17.63 -8.28
CA ASP A 158 14.04 -16.81 -7.11
C ASP A 158 12.88 -15.94 -6.60
N ILE A 159 12.44 -16.21 -5.37
CA ILE A 159 11.39 -15.44 -4.68
C ILE A 159 11.83 -13.97 -4.47
N MET A 160 13.13 -13.70 -4.34
CA MET A 160 13.66 -12.36 -4.10
C MET A 160 13.56 -11.43 -5.30
N GLU A 161 13.41 -11.95 -6.51
CA GLU A 161 13.21 -11.12 -7.72
C GLU A 161 11.99 -10.20 -7.57
N SER A 162 10.94 -10.69 -6.91
CA SER A 162 9.75 -9.89 -6.59
C SER A 162 10.02 -8.82 -5.53
N VAL A 163 10.91 -9.11 -4.58
CA VAL A 163 11.33 -8.15 -3.54
C VAL A 163 12.20 -7.04 -4.15
N GLU A 164 13.13 -7.39 -5.04
CA GLU A 164 14.04 -6.43 -5.68
C GLU A 164 13.35 -5.53 -6.69
N SER A 165 12.38 -6.07 -7.43
CA SER A 165 11.58 -5.30 -8.39
C SER A 165 10.61 -4.33 -7.69
N VAL A 166 9.95 -4.75 -6.61
CA VAL A 166 8.97 -3.92 -5.89
C VAL A 166 9.63 -2.98 -4.88
N LYS A 167 10.76 -3.38 -4.29
CA LYS A 167 11.45 -2.67 -3.19
C LYS A 167 10.49 -2.31 -2.04
N PRO A 168 9.82 -3.30 -1.44
CA PRO A 168 8.84 -3.05 -0.40
C PRO A 168 9.51 -2.54 0.89
N ASP A 169 8.77 -1.77 1.67
CA ASP A 169 9.16 -1.41 3.04
C ASP A 169 8.74 -2.50 4.03
N VAL A 170 7.67 -3.26 3.69
CA VAL A 170 7.11 -4.32 4.54
C VAL A 170 6.85 -5.59 3.72
N ILE A 171 7.23 -6.74 4.25
CA ILE A 171 6.75 -8.06 3.81
C ILE A 171 5.69 -8.55 4.81
N ALA A 172 4.47 -8.73 4.33
CA ALA A 172 3.34 -9.22 5.11
C ALA A 172 3.20 -10.74 4.95
N LEU A 173 3.30 -11.46 6.07
CA LEU A 173 3.17 -12.92 6.12
C LEU A 173 1.86 -13.35 6.75
N GLY A 174 1.21 -14.34 6.12
CA GLY A 174 0.02 -14.99 6.66
C GLY A 174 0.33 -15.81 7.92
N TYR A 175 -0.71 -16.13 8.69
CA TYR A 175 -0.60 -16.90 9.94
C TYR A 175 0.15 -18.23 9.75
N ASP A 176 -0.27 -19.01 8.75
CA ASP A 176 0.26 -20.35 8.46
C ASP A 176 1.55 -20.34 7.60
N GLN A 177 2.08 -19.18 7.21
CA GLN A 177 3.33 -19.07 6.43
C GLN A 177 4.58 -19.20 7.32
N LEU A 178 4.67 -20.30 8.05
CA LEU A 178 5.83 -20.69 8.83
C LEU A 178 6.39 -21.92 8.14
N LYS A 179 7.54 -21.82 7.44
CA LYS A 179 8.68 -22.76 7.56
C LYS A 179 9.65 -22.83 6.37
N ASP A 180 9.31 -22.41 5.16
CA ASP A 180 10.13 -22.84 4.01
C ASP A 180 11.08 -21.80 3.41
N PHE A 181 10.85 -20.50 3.65
CA PHE A 181 11.75 -19.43 3.18
C PHE A 181 12.01 -18.41 4.28
N ASP A 182 13.26 -18.31 4.73
CA ASP A 182 13.68 -17.34 5.75
C ASP A 182 13.99 -15.99 5.10
N PHE A 183 12.93 -15.21 4.88
CA PHE A 183 13.03 -13.84 4.40
C PHE A 183 14.00 -13.00 5.24
N SER A 184 14.06 -13.23 6.56
CA SER A 184 14.93 -12.46 7.46
C SER A 184 16.40 -12.67 7.11
N LYS A 185 16.79 -13.93 6.86
CA LYS A 185 18.17 -14.27 6.49
C LYS A 185 18.55 -13.65 5.15
N GLU A 186 17.70 -13.77 4.15
CA GLU A 186 17.99 -13.28 2.79
C GLU A 186 18.02 -11.75 2.72
N ILE A 187 17.11 -11.08 3.45
CA ILE A 187 17.11 -9.62 3.63
C ILE A 187 18.41 -9.15 4.27
N ASN A 188 18.88 -9.83 5.31
CA ASN A 188 20.14 -9.50 5.98
C ASN A 188 21.36 -9.69 5.07
N VAL A 189 21.42 -10.80 4.32
CA VAL A 189 22.50 -11.07 3.36
C VAL A 189 22.56 -10.00 2.28
N ARG A 190 21.41 -9.52 1.80
CA ARG A 190 21.31 -8.50 0.75
C ARG A 190 21.36 -7.06 1.29
N GLY A 191 21.46 -6.87 2.62
CA GLY A 191 21.53 -5.55 3.24
C GLY A 191 20.27 -4.70 3.05
N LEU A 192 19.11 -5.33 2.88
CA LEU A 192 17.84 -4.64 2.64
C LEU A 192 17.21 -4.22 3.97
N ASN A 193 16.63 -3.02 4.03
CA ASN A 193 15.90 -2.55 5.20
C ASN A 193 14.39 -2.77 5.00
N ILE A 194 13.93 -3.99 5.31
CA ILE A 194 12.54 -4.43 5.09
C ILE A 194 11.99 -4.99 6.39
N GLU A 195 10.82 -4.51 6.81
CA GLU A 195 10.14 -5.01 8.00
C GLU A 195 9.31 -6.26 7.65
N ILE A 196 9.44 -7.33 8.42
CA ILE A 196 8.62 -8.53 8.25
C ILE A 196 7.54 -8.54 9.33
N ILE A 197 6.27 -8.46 8.92
CA ILE A 197 5.14 -8.46 9.83
C ILE A 197 4.28 -9.69 9.57
N ARG A 198 3.88 -10.39 10.64
CA ARG A 198 3.06 -11.59 10.56
C ARG A 198 1.66 -11.33 11.13
N MET A 199 0.65 -11.87 10.46
CA MET A 199 -0.72 -11.83 10.95
C MET A 199 -0.87 -12.76 12.16
N ASN A 200 -1.36 -12.23 13.28
CA ASN A 200 -1.41 -12.97 14.55
C ASN A 200 -2.53 -14.01 14.63
N ASN A 201 -3.61 -13.84 13.87
CA ASN A 201 -4.79 -14.69 13.95
C ASN A 201 -5.29 -15.05 12.56
N ARG A 202 -5.88 -16.25 12.42
CA ARG A 202 -6.61 -16.68 11.22
C ARG A 202 -8.11 -16.62 11.47
N ILE A 203 -8.88 -16.26 10.45
CA ILE A 203 -10.35 -16.31 10.52
C ILE A 203 -10.84 -17.72 10.18
N GLY A 204 -11.52 -18.35 11.14
CA GLY A 204 -12.17 -19.64 10.96
C GLY A 204 -11.22 -20.75 10.52
N VAL A 205 -11.76 -21.76 9.83
CA VAL A 205 -10.99 -22.90 9.30
C VAL A 205 -10.89 -22.90 7.77
N TYR A 206 -10.92 -21.72 7.14
CA TYR A 206 -10.88 -21.62 5.69
C TYR A 206 -9.49 -21.95 5.13
N SER A 207 -9.48 -22.91 4.19
CA SER A 207 -8.33 -23.21 3.34
C SER A 207 -8.84 -23.79 2.02
N SER A 208 -8.04 -23.68 0.95
CA SER A 208 -8.38 -24.30 -0.35
C SER A 208 -8.66 -25.79 -0.20
N SER A 209 -7.86 -26.51 0.62
CA SER A 209 -8.07 -27.94 0.88
C SER A 209 -9.39 -28.23 1.58
N ASN A 210 -9.77 -27.43 2.58
CA ASN A 210 -11.04 -27.62 3.29
C ASN A 210 -12.24 -27.34 2.38
N ILE A 211 -12.13 -26.37 1.47
CA ILE A 211 -13.17 -26.09 0.47
C ILE A 211 -13.29 -27.24 -0.52
N LYS A 212 -12.17 -27.75 -1.04
CA LYS A 212 -12.16 -28.94 -1.93
C LYS A 212 -12.83 -30.13 -1.24
N ASN A 213 -12.43 -30.44 0.00
CA ASN A 213 -13.00 -31.56 0.77
C ASN A 213 -14.50 -31.38 1.02
N ARG A 214 -14.96 -30.16 1.37
CA ARG A 214 -16.39 -29.88 1.56
C ARG A 214 -17.18 -30.11 0.28
N ILE A 215 -16.68 -29.63 -0.86
CA ILE A 215 -17.31 -29.83 -2.17
C ILE A 215 -17.36 -31.33 -2.49
N CYS A 216 -16.25 -32.05 -2.33
CA CYS A 216 -16.21 -33.48 -2.64
C CYS A 216 -17.15 -34.29 -1.76
N ASN A 217 -17.20 -34.02 -0.45
CA ASN A 217 -18.08 -34.74 0.47
C ASN A 217 -19.57 -34.57 0.14
N GLU A 218 -19.96 -33.44 -0.44
CA GLU A 218 -21.36 -33.16 -0.80
C GLU A 218 -21.70 -33.60 -2.23
N TRP A 219 -20.76 -33.52 -3.18
CA TRP A 219 -21.04 -33.58 -4.62
C TRP A 219 -20.24 -34.62 -5.41
N CYS A 220 -19.14 -35.16 -4.87
CA CYS A 220 -18.40 -36.25 -5.51
C CYS A 220 -19.02 -37.58 -5.07
N LYS A 221 -19.95 -38.09 -5.90
CA LYS A 221 -20.41 -39.48 -5.84
C LYS A 221 -19.48 -40.40 -6.63
#